data_AF-A0A7Y5SL07-F1
#
_entry.id   AF-A0A7Y5SL07-F1
#
_cell.length_a   1.000
_cell.length_b   1.000
_cell.length_c   1.000
_cell.angle_alpha   90.00
_cell.angle_beta   90.00
_cell.angle_gamma   90.00
#
_symmetry.space_group_name_H-M   'P 1'
#
loop_
_entity.id
_entity.type
_entity.pdbx_description
1 polymer ?
#
loop_
_entity_poly.entity_id
_entity_poly.type
_entity_poly.pdbx_seq_one_letter_code
_entity_poly.pdbx_strand_id
1 'polypeptide(L)'
;AMPTTAGTGTEATKNAVISCYDPPFKKSIRDERIVPCIALIDPELTVSVPATVTAASGMDAITQLLESYLSRKAQPIPQALALQGLSIAVPAIAEAVRNPESREAREAMAHAALLSGMALANSGLGMAHGVAAALGVHARVPHGAACALMLPAALRVNREVRQAELVRLSHMLFGKGPSGAPEEAVDVLIGEIDSLCEQVGVPRRLSDVGVSREQIPAIVESSRGSSMSGNPRELSDGELTRILEDLL
;
A
#
# COMPACT_ATOMS: atom_id res chain seq x y z
N ALA A 1 20.69 6.40 -5.09
CA ALA A 1 19.76 6.48 -3.94
C ALA A 1 20.13 5.39 -2.95
N MET A 2 20.06 5.69 -1.65
CA MET A 2 20.38 4.76 -0.57
C MET A 2 19.25 4.89 0.47
N PRO A 3 18.16 4.12 0.32
CA PRO A 3 17.00 4.26 1.19
C PRO A 3 17.34 3.83 2.62
N THR A 4 16.81 4.57 3.59
CA THR A 4 16.93 4.25 5.03
C THR A 4 15.61 3.76 5.63
N THR A 5 14.61 3.53 4.77
CA THR A 5 13.29 2.99 5.14
C THR A 5 12.90 1.89 4.17
N ALA A 6 12.34 0.79 4.68
CA ALA A 6 11.74 -0.25 3.88
C ALA A 6 10.26 0.07 3.62
N GLY A 7 9.98 0.84 2.57
CA GLY A 7 8.60 1.18 2.21
C GLY A 7 8.40 1.70 0.80
N THR A 8 8.86 2.93 0.53
CA THR A 8 8.42 3.65 -0.69
C THR A 8 8.90 3.07 -2.01
N GLY A 9 10.01 2.31 -2.01
CA GLY A 9 10.66 1.79 -3.21
C GLY A 9 11.11 2.87 -4.21
N THR A 10 11.14 4.14 -3.80
CA THR A 10 11.33 5.30 -4.70
C THR A 10 12.66 5.23 -5.43
N GLU A 11 13.66 4.58 -4.83
CA GLU A 11 14.97 4.31 -5.41
C GLU A 11 14.93 3.51 -6.73
N ALA A 12 13.82 2.83 -7.02
CA ALA A 12 13.56 2.09 -8.26
C ALA A 12 12.45 2.70 -9.11
N THR A 13 12.07 3.96 -8.87
CA THR A 13 10.98 4.63 -9.60
C THR A 13 11.47 5.84 -10.37
N LYS A 14 10.66 6.25 -11.35
CA LYS A 14 10.79 7.53 -12.06
C LYS A 14 9.91 8.63 -11.48
N ASN A 15 9.56 8.55 -10.19
CA ASN A 15 8.58 9.41 -9.55
C ASN A 15 9.25 10.29 -8.48
N ALA A 16 8.90 11.58 -8.47
CA ALA A 16 9.18 12.48 -7.35
C ALA A 16 7.86 13.09 -6.87
N VAL A 17 7.49 12.85 -5.61
CA VAL A 17 6.24 13.37 -5.02
C VAL A 17 6.54 14.64 -4.24
N ILE A 18 5.98 15.76 -4.66
CA ILE A 18 6.16 17.07 -4.04
C ILE A 18 4.82 17.52 -3.47
N SER A 19 4.85 17.97 -2.21
CA SER A 19 3.70 18.56 -1.54
C SER A 19 3.93 20.05 -1.31
N CYS A 20 2.90 20.85 -1.50
CA CYS A 20 2.84 22.26 -1.11
C CYS A 20 1.63 22.44 -0.19
N TYR A 21 1.76 23.25 0.84
CA TYR A 21 0.66 23.56 1.76
C TYR A 21 -0.03 24.89 1.42
N ASP A 22 0.59 25.72 0.58
CA ASP A 22 0.04 27.02 0.16
C ASP A 22 0.48 27.37 -1.29
N PRO A 23 -0.39 27.20 -2.31
CA PRO A 23 -1.70 26.55 -2.25
C PRO A 23 -1.56 25.02 -2.01
N PRO A 24 -2.55 24.36 -1.37
CA PRO A 24 -2.44 22.96 -1.00
C PRO A 24 -2.48 22.04 -2.23
N PHE A 25 -1.41 21.27 -2.44
CA PHE A 25 -1.40 20.17 -3.39
C PHE A 25 -0.37 19.10 -3.01
N LYS A 26 -0.57 17.88 -3.52
CA LYS A 26 0.42 16.80 -3.53
C LYS A 26 0.45 16.19 -4.93
N LYS A 27 1.56 16.35 -5.64
CA LYS A 27 1.69 15.95 -7.06
C LYS A 27 2.91 15.07 -7.28
N SER A 28 2.78 14.10 -8.17
CA SER A 28 3.88 13.25 -8.63
C SER A 28 4.41 13.77 -9.96
N ILE A 29 5.67 14.17 -9.99
CA ILE A 29 6.44 14.41 -11.22
C ILE A 29 6.98 13.07 -11.70
N ARG A 30 6.92 12.82 -13.01
CA ARG A 30 7.44 11.58 -13.61
C ARG A 30 8.33 11.89 -14.80
N ASP A 31 9.55 11.40 -14.77
CA ASP A 31 10.51 11.59 -15.86
C ASP A 31 11.60 10.51 -15.82
N GLU A 32 12.00 9.97 -16.96
CA GLU A 32 13.07 8.96 -17.01
C GLU A 32 14.41 9.49 -16.46
N ARG A 33 14.61 10.82 -16.51
CA ARG A 33 15.83 11.48 -16.00
C ARG A 33 15.94 11.48 -14.47
N ILE A 34 14.85 11.21 -13.75
CA ILE A 34 14.85 11.18 -12.28
C ILE A 34 14.98 9.77 -11.70
N VAL A 35 15.11 8.75 -12.55
CA VAL A 35 15.46 7.39 -12.11
C VAL A 35 16.88 7.42 -11.52
N PRO A 36 17.11 6.96 -10.28
CA PRO A 36 18.45 6.89 -9.72
C PRO A 36 19.38 6.02 -10.56
N CYS A 37 20.61 6.50 -10.83
CA CYS A 37 21.60 5.72 -11.58
C CYS A 37 22.05 4.46 -10.84
N ILE A 38 22.06 4.50 -9.51
CA ILE A 38 22.46 3.40 -8.62
C ILE A 38 21.50 3.40 -7.43
N ALA A 39 20.99 2.22 -7.06
CA ALA A 39 20.28 1.99 -5.80
C ALA A 39 21.13 1.07 -4.90
N LEU A 40 21.41 1.50 -3.67
CA LEU A 40 22.16 0.72 -2.67
C LEU A 40 21.21 0.35 -1.53
N ILE A 41 20.79 -0.92 -1.50
CA ILE A 41 19.86 -1.43 -0.49
C ILE A 41 20.67 -2.08 0.62
N ASP A 42 20.79 -1.38 1.74
CA ASP A 42 21.43 -1.89 2.94
C ASP A 42 20.41 -1.97 4.09
N PRO A 43 19.94 -3.18 4.45
CA PRO A 43 18.97 -3.36 5.53
C PRO A 43 19.43 -2.82 6.88
N GLU A 44 20.75 -2.72 7.12
CA GLU A 44 21.31 -2.22 8.38
C GLU A 44 20.95 -0.74 8.60
N LEU A 45 20.79 0.03 7.52
CA LEU A 45 20.35 1.43 7.58
C LEU A 45 18.90 1.58 8.04
N THR A 46 18.14 0.49 8.12
CA THR A 46 16.74 0.49 8.57
C THR A 46 16.56 0.10 10.05
N VAL A 47 17.61 -0.42 10.71
CA VAL A 47 17.53 -0.95 12.09
C VAL A 47 17.10 0.12 13.10
N SER A 48 17.60 1.34 12.93
CA SER A 48 17.29 2.49 13.82
C SER A 48 15.91 3.12 13.57
N VAL A 49 15.17 2.68 12.55
CA VAL A 49 13.85 3.23 12.22
C VAL A 49 12.85 2.87 13.33
N PRO A 50 12.11 3.85 13.89
CA PRO A 50 11.11 3.58 14.92
C PRO A 50 10.07 2.55 14.49
N ALA A 51 9.53 1.79 15.44
CA ALA A 51 8.53 0.75 15.19
C ALA A 51 7.30 1.28 14.42
N THR A 52 6.80 2.47 14.77
CA THR A 52 5.66 3.11 14.10
C THR A 52 5.96 3.47 12.64
N VAL A 53 7.18 3.94 12.35
CA VAL A 53 7.61 4.24 10.98
C VAL A 53 7.84 2.95 10.20
N THR A 54 8.41 1.91 10.84
CA THR A 54 8.60 0.58 10.25
C THR A 54 7.25 -0.04 9.86
N ALA A 55 6.26 0.02 10.73
CA ALA A 55 4.90 -0.46 10.47
C ALA A 55 4.26 0.28 9.30
N ALA A 56 4.27 1.63 9.35
CA ALA A 56 3.68 2.44 8.30
C ALA A 56 4.38 2.24 6.95
N SER A 57 5.73 2.27 6.89
CA SER A 57 6.47 2.11 5.65
C SER A 57 6.37 0.69 5.10
N GLY A 58 6.42 -0.33 5.96
CA GLY A 58 6.31 -1.71 5.51
C GLY A 58 4.92 -2.04 4.97
N MET A 59 3.87 -1.52 5.61
CA MET A 59 2.52 -1.65 5.07
C MET A 59 2.33 -0.86 3.77
N ASP A 60 3.00 0.28 3.58
CA ASP A 60 3.04 0.97 2.29
C ASP A 60 3.58 0.07 1.17
N ALA A 61 4.72 -0.61 1.39
CA ALA A 61 5.27 -1.56 0.43
C ALA A 61 4.29 -2.72 0.13
N ILE A 62 3.66 -3.29 1.14
CA ILE A 62 2.65 -4.36 0.98
C ILE A 62 1.44 -3.85 0.18
N THR A 63 0.92 -2.66 0.49
CA THR A 63 -0.15 -2.02 -0.27
C THR A 63 0.25 -1.81 -1.72
N GLN A 64 1.47 -1.33 -1.98
CA GLN A 64 1.99 -1.09 -3.34
C GLN A 64 2.06 -2.39 -4.15
N LEU A 65 2.54 -3.48 -3.55
CA LEU A 65 2.62 -4.79 -4.21
C LEU A 65 1.21 -5.32 -4.54
N LEU A 66 0.27 -5.27 -3.58
CA LEU A 66 -1.11 -5.70 -3.80
C LEU A 66 -1.83 -4.86 -4.86
N GLU A 67 -1.73 -3.53 -4.79
CA GLU A 67 -2.38 -2.65 -5.76
C GLU A 67 -1.74 -2.78 -7.15
N SER A 68 -0.42 -2.89 -7.25
CA SER A 68 0.26 -3.11 -8.53
C SER A 68 -0.17 -4.44 -9.18
N TYR A 69 -0.35 -5.48 -8.37
CA TYR A 69 -0.79 -6.79 -8.84
C TYR A 69 -2.24 -6.79 -9.37
N LEU A 70 -3.13 -6.02 -8.72
CA LEU A 70 -4.56 -5.95 -9.02
C LEU A 70 -4.94 -4.84 -10.02
N SER A 71 -4.02 -3.90 -10.25
CA SER A 71 -4.19 -2.72 -11.11
C SER A 71 -4.81 -3.05 -12.47
N ARG A 72 -5.60 -2.14 -13.03
CA ARG A 72 -6.06 -2.22 -14.43
C ARG A 72 -4.90 -2.15 -15.44
N LYS A 73 -3.71 -1.72 -15.00
CA LYS A 73 -2.46 -1.63 -15.77
C LYS A 73 -1.46 -2.72 -15.38
N ALA A 74 -1.89 -3.76 -14.67
CA ALA A 74 -1.04 -4.88 -14.28
C ALA A 74 -0.34 -5.49 -15.51
N GLN A 75 0.94 -5.85 -15.35
CA GLN A 75 1.77 -6.48 -16.39
C GLN A 75 2.43 -7.74 -15.81
N PRO A 76 2.74 -8.77 -16.63
CA PRO A 76 3.25 -10.05 -16.12
C PRO A 76 4.52 -9.95 -15.27
N ILE A 77 5.48 -9.11 -15.69
CA ILE A 77 6.75 -8.93 -14.96
C ILE A 77 6.49 -8.27 -13.59
N PRO A 78 5.87 -7.08 -13.48
CA PRO A 78 5.46 -6.51 -12.21
C PRO A 78 4.64 -7.43 -11.32
N GLN A 79 3.76 -8.27 -11.89
CA GLN A 79 2.99 -9.23 -11.12
C GLN A 79 3.88 -10.31 -10.48
N ALA A 80 4.89 -10.80 -11.19
CA ALA A 80 5.86 -11.74 -10.62
C ALA A 80 6.66 -11.11 -9.47
N LEU A 81 7.11 -9.86 -9.64
CA LEU A 81 7.79 -9.09 -8.58
C LEU A 81 6.86 -8.88 -7.38
N ALA A 82 5.59 -8.55 -7.63
CA ALA A 82 4.59 -8.35 -6.59
C ALA A 82 4.36 -9.61 -5.76
N LEU A 83 4.22 -10.77 -6.42
CA LEU A 83 4.04 -12.05 -5.73
C LEU A 83 5.27 -12.42 -4.88
N GLN A 84 6.48 -12.25 -5.41
CA GLN A 84 7.71 -12.49 -4.65
C GLN A 84 7.78 -11.55 -3.44
N GLY A 85 7.59 -10.24 -3.65
CA GLY A 85 7.67 -9.25 -2.57
C GLY A 85 6.64 -9.51 -1.47
N LEU A 86 5.42 -9.89 -1.82
CA LEU A 86 4.39 -10.23 -0.84
C LEU A 86 4.74 -11.50 -0.06
N SER A 87 5.29 -12.52 -0.71
CA SER A 87 5.67 -13.79 -0.08
C SER A 87 6.74 -13.62 1.02
N ILE A 88 7.57 -12.58 0.93
CA ILE A 88 8.60 -12.27 1.92
C ILE A 88 8.16 -11.18 2.91
N ALA A 89 7.39 -10.17 2.49
CA ALA A 89 7.01 -9.04 3.33
C ALA A 89 5.93 -9.40 4.36
N VAL A 90 4.88 -10.11 3.93
CA VAL A 90 3.74 -10.46 4.77
C VAL A 90 4.15 -11.23 6.03
N PRO A 91 4.99 -12.29 5.95
CA PRO A 91 5.44 -12.98 7.16
C PRO A 91 6.49 -12.18 7.97
N ALA A 92 7.19 -11.22 7.37
CA ALA A 92 8.32 -10.52 8.01
C ALA A 92 7.93 -9.25 8.77
N ILE A 93 6.91 -8.51 8.32
CA ILE A 93 6.65 -7.14 8.80
C ILE A 93 6.37 -7.07 10.31
N ALA A 94 5.62 -8.03 10.88
CA ALA A 94 5.34 -8.05 12.31
C ALA A 94 6.62 -8.23 13.14
N GLU A 95 7.57 -9.06 12.67
CA GLU A 95 8.87 -9.23 13.30
C GLU A 95 9.74 -7.98 13.16
N ALA A 96 9.75 -7.35 11.97
CA ALA A 96 10.50 -6.12 11.74
C ALA A 96 10.05 -4.97 12.66
N VAL A 97 8.75 -4.93 13.01
CA VAL A 97 8.18 -3.95 13.93
C VAL A 97 8.51 -4.28 15.39
N ARG A 98 8.34 -5.55 15.80
CA ARG A 98 8.51 -6.00 17.19
C ARG A 98 9.98 -6.10 17.61
N ASN A 99 10.85 -6.48 16.68
CA ASN A 99 12.27 -6.72 16.90
C ASN A 99 13.10 -5.94 15.85
N PRO A 100 13.46 -4.68 16.14
CA PRO A 100 14.14 -3.82 15.16
C PRO A 100 15.52 -4.34 14.73
N GLU A 101 16.15 -5.22 15.53
CA GLU A 101 17.44 -5.84 15.26
C GLU A 101 17.34 -7.15 14.47
N SER A 102 16.12 -7.62 14.15
CA SER A 102 15.93 -8.82 13.32
C SER A 102 16.42 -8.56 11.90
N ARG A 103 17.68 -8.93 11.62
CA ARG A 103 18.32 -8.73 10.31
C ARG A 103 17.53 -9.39 9.19
N GLU A 104 17.02 -10.60 9.43
CA GLU A 104 16.21 -11.34 8.45
C GLU A 104 14.92 -10.58 8.09
N ALA A 105 14.19 -10.07 9.10
CA ALA A 105 12.96 -9.32 8.85
C ALA A 105 13.24 -7.97 8.18
N ARG A 106 14.32 -7.27 8.58
CA ARG A 106 14.76 -6.02 7.93
C ARG A 106 15.16 -6.26 6.47
N GLU A 107 15.89 -7.34 6.18
CA GLU A 107 16.31 -7.71 4.83
C GLU A 107 15.11 -8.07 3.95
N ALA A 108 14.19 -8.89 4.46
CA ALA A 108 12.95 -9.25 3.75
C ALA A 108 12.13 -7.99 3.40
N MET A 109 11.96 -7.07 4.35
CA MET A 109 11.22 -5.83 4.10
C MET A 109 11.94 -4.88 3.15
N ALA A 110 13.26 -4.73 3.25
CA ALA A 110 14.04 -3.89 2.34
C ALA A 110 13.99 -4.43 0.90
N HIS A 111 14.09 -5.74 0.73
CA HIS A 111 13.93 -6.39 -0.57
C HIS A 111 12.51 -6.20 -1.11
N ALA A 112 11.49 -6.42 -0.29
CA ALA A 112 10.10 -6.22 -0.72
C ALA A 112 9.81 -4.78 -1.13
N ALA A 113 10.35 -3.79 -0.43
CA ALA A 113 10.21 -2.38 -0.77
C ALA A 113 10.88 -2.02 -2.11
N LEU A 114 12.04 -2.61 -2.42
CA LEU A 114 12.64 -2.45 -3.74
C LEU A 114 11.71 -2.97 -4.85
N LEU A 115 11.16 -4.17 -4.63
CA LEU A 115 10.26 -4.81 -5.59
C LEU A 115 8.93 -4.09 -5.72
N SER A 116 8.42 -3.49 -4.64
CA SER A 116 7.22 -2.66 -4.66
C SER A 116 7.43 -1.44 -5.56
N GLY A 117 8.60 -0.79 -5.46
CA GLY A 117 9.02 0.30 -6.34
C GLY A 117 9.06 -0.11 -7.81
N MET A 118 9.68 -1.25 -8.12
CA MET A 118 9.72 -1.78 -9.48
C MET A 118 8.32 -2.13 -10.01
N ALA A 119 7.47 -2.71 -9.18
CA ALA A 119 6.11 -3.08 -9.56
C ALA A 119 5.24 -1.83 -9.83
N LEU A 120 5.22 -0.87 -8.90
CA LEU A 120 4.39 0.33 -9.01
C LEU A 120 4.83 1.24 -10.16
N ALA A 121 6.12 1.29 -10.47
CA ALA A 121 6.65 2.10 -11.58
C ALA A 121 6.10 1.65 -12.93
N ASN A 122 5.73 0.37 -13.04
CA ASN A 122 5.33 -0.27 -14.30
C ASN A 122 3.84 -0.64 -14.37
N SER A 123 3.18 -0.87 -13.22
CA SER A 123 1.76 -1.22 -13.16
C SER A 123 0.90 -0.19 -12.45
N GLY A 124 1.48 0.85 -11.87
CA GLY A 124 0.72 1.85 -11.11
C GLY A 124 0.09 1.25 -9.85
N LEU A 125 -0.88 1.98 -9.29
CA LEU A 125 -1.48 1.71 -7.99
C LEU A 125 -3.01 1.81 -8.10
N GLY A 126 -3.72 1.89 -6.97
CA GLY A 126 -5.18 1.87 -6.95
C GLY A 126 -5.81 2.83 -5.95
N MET A 127 -6.97 2.41 -5.45
CA MET A 127 -7.83 3.18 -4.54
C MET A 127 -7.12 3.55 -3.23
N ALA A 128 -6.36 2.64 -2.61
CA ALA A 128 -5.72 2.90 -1.31
C ALA A 128 -4.75 4.06 -1.42
N HIS A 129 -3.85 4.06 -2.41
CA HIS A 129 -2.95 5.19 -2.65
C HIS A 129 -3.68 6.46 -3.13
N GLY A 130 -4.79 6.30 -3.87
CA GLY A 130 -5.64 7.42 -4.29
C GLY A 130 -6.18 8.19 -3.09
N VAL A 131 -6.78 7.48 -2.13
CA VAL A 131 -7.33 8.07 -0.90
C VAL A 131 -6.21 8.51 0.05
N ALA A 132 -5.13 7.74 0.18
CA ALA A 132 -3.99 8.07 1.05
C ALA A 132 -3.33 9.41 0.68
N ALA A 133 -3.31 9.78 -0.61
CA ALA A 133 -2.84 11.08 -1.04
C ALA A 133 -3.72 12.22 -0.48
N ALA A 134 -5.05 12.06 -0.53
CA ALA A 134 -6.01 13.02 -0.01
C ALA A 134 -5.96 13.12 1.52
N LEU A 135 -5.86 11.99 2.22
CA LEU A 135 -5.70 11.95 3.68
C LEU A 135 -4.44 12.68 4.16
N GLY A 136 -3.33 12.55 3.43
CA GLY A 136 -2.10 13.28 3.74
C GLY A 136 -2.22 14.80 3.60
N VAL A 137 -3.05 15.28 2.67
CA VAL A 137 -3.27 16.73 2.46
C VAL A 137 -4.27 17.30 3.46
N HIS A 138 -5.42 16.63 3.64
CA HIS A 138 -6.55 17.17 4.40
C HIS A 138 -6.53 16.85 5.89
N ALA A 139 -5.81 15.80 6.30
CA ALA A 139 -5.74 15.35 7.68
C ALA A 139 -4.30 15.09 8.17
N ARG A 140 -3.28 15.39 7.36
CA ARG A 140 -1.84 15.23 7.69
C ARG A 140 -1.47 13.81 8.13
N VAL A 141 -2.21 12.81 7.66
CA VAL A 141 -1.94 11.41 7.97
C VAL A 141 -0.63 10.98 7.29
N PRO A 142 0.32 10.34 8.01
CA PRO A 142 1.51 9.76 7.39
C PRO A 142 1.13 8.80 6.27
N HIS A 143 1.82 8.90 5.13
CA HIS A 143 1.39 8.24 3.89
C HIS A 143 1.18 6.73 4.04
N GLY A 144 2.16 6.02 4.61
CA GLY A 144 2.06 4.57 4.79
C GLY A 144 0.96 4.14 5.76
N ALA A 145 0.68 4.93 6.81
CA ALA A 145 -0.45 4.67 7.70
C ALA A 145 -1.79 4.84 6.97
N ALA A 146 -1.91 5.85 6.10
CA ALA A 146 -3.09 6.05 5.28
C ALA A 146 -3.27 4.93 4.22
N CYS A 147 -2.18 4.45 3.60
CA CYS A 147 -2.20 3.29 2.70
C CYS A 147 -2.66 2.03 3.43
N ALA A 148 -2.13 1.78 4.63
CA ALA A 148 -2.46 0.61 5.44
C ALA A 148 -3.93 0.62 5.89
N LEU A 149 -4.44 1.76 6.39
CA LEU A 149 -5.84 1.94 6.79
C LEU A 149 -6.79 1.64 5.61
N MET A 150 -6.47 2.15 4.42
CA MET A 150 -7.35 2.02 3.26
C MET A 150 -7.24 0.68 2.53
N LEU A 151 -6.18 -0.10 2.75
CA LEU A 151 -5.92 -1.34 2.03
C LEU A 151 -7.07 -2.37 2.16
N PRO A 152 -7.58 -2.70 3.36
CA PRO A 152 -8.70 -3.65 3.49
C PRO A 152 -9.95 -3.21 2.73
N ALA A 153 -10.28 -1.91 2.77
CA ALA A 153 -11.41 -1.36 2.03
C ALA A 153 -11.20 -1.44 0.51
N ALA A 154 -9.98 -1.17 0.01
CA ALA A 154 -9.65 -1.31 -1.39
C ALA A 154 -9.76 -2.76 -1.88
N LEU A 155 -9.33 -3.75 -1.07
CA LEU A 155 -9.49 -5.17 -1.40
C LEU A 155 -10.97 -5.58 -1.45
N ARG A 156 -11.79 -5.12 -0.50
CA ARG A 156 -13.25 -5.35 -0.50
C ARG A 156 -13.92 -4.79 -1.75
N VAL A 157 -13.55 -3.58 -2.17
CA VAL A 157 -14.07 -2.96 -3.40
C VAL A 157 -13.67 -3.77 -4.64
N ASN A 158 -12.42 -4.18 -4.70
CA ASN A 158 -11.85 -4.80 -5.90
C ASN A 158 -12.24 -6.28 -6.05
N ARG A 159 -12.80 -6.92 -5.01
CA ARG A 159 -13.27 -8.31 -5.08
C ARG A 159 -14.29 -8.57 -6.18
N GLU A 160 -15.12 -7.58 -6.50
CA GLU A 160 -16.16 -7.68 -7.52
C GLU A 160 -15.60 -7.91 -8.93
N VAL A 161 -14.36 -7.45 -9.19
CA VAL A 161 -13.75 -7.48 -10.53
C VAL A 161 -12.40 -8.20 -10.57
N ARG A 162 -11.84 -8.61 -9.42
CA ARG A 162 -10.54 -9.29 -9.28
C ARG A 162 -10.60 -10.53 -8.38
N GLN A 163 -11.75 -11.21 -8.31
CA GLN A 163 -11.94 -12.35 -7.41
C GLN A 163 -10.87 -13.44 -7.63
N ALA A 164 -10.60 -13.81 -8.87
CA ALA A 164 -9.63 -14.88 -9.19
C ALA A 164 -8.21 -14.53 -8.73
N GLU A 165 -7.79 -13.27 -8.91
CA GLU A 165 -6.50 -12.76 -8.47
C GLU A 165 -6.39 -12.75 -6.94
N LEU A 166 -7.46 -12.35 -6.24
CA LEU A 166 -7.51 -12.36 -4.76
C LEU A 166 -7.50 -13.79 -4.19
N VAL A 167 -8.22 -14.72 -4.81
CA VAL A 167 -8.17 -16.16 -4.44
C VAL A 167 -6.74 -16.68 -4.55
N ARG A 168 -6.05 -16.37 -5.66
CA ARG A 168 -4.65 -16.77 -5.86
C ARG A 168 -3.73 -16.18 -4.79
N LEU A 169 -3.89 -14.90 -4.46
CA LEU A 169 -3.12 -14.25 -3.40
C LEU A 169 -3.36 -14.90 -2.04
N SER A 170 -4.61 -15.21 -1.70
CA SER A 170 -4.99 -15.92 -0.48
C SER A 170 -4.27 -17.26 -0.37
N HIS A 171 -4.29 -18.05 -1.45
CA HIS A 171 -3.63 -19.35 -1.51
C HIS A 171 -2.12 -19.24 -1.34
N MET A 172 -1.51 -18.28 -2.03
CA MET A 172 -0.05 -18.10 -2.04
C MET A 172 0.47 -17.64 -0.68
N LEU A 173 -0.23 -16.70 -0.04
CA LEU A 173 0.25 -16.05 1.19
C LEU A 173 -0.12 -16.81 2.46
N PHE A 174 -1.28 -17.47 2.48
CA PHE A 174 -1.82 -18.05 3.71
C PHE A 174 -2.13 -19.55 3.61
N GLY A 175 -1.83 -20.17 2.46
CA GLY A 175 -1.98 -21.62 2.27
C GLY A 175 -3.42 -22.14 2.31
N LYS A 176 -4.43 -21.26 2.35
CA LYS A 176 -5.84 -21.65 2.41
C LYS A 176 -6.39 -21.86 1.00
N GLY A 177 -6.12 -23.05 0.42
CA GLY A 177 -6.56 -23.52 -0.90
C GLY A 177 -8.03 -23.99 -0.97
N PRO A 178 -8.50 -24.55 -2.12
CA PRO A 178 -9.90 -24.61 -2.59
C PRO A 178 -10.83 -25.58 -1.83
N SER A 179 -10.55 -25.88 -0.57
CA SER A 179 -11.47 -26.59 0.32
C SER A 179 -12.75 -25.78 0.57
N GLY A 180 -12.73 -24.48 0.27
CA GLY A 180 -13.81 -23.52 0.44
C GLY A 180 -14.20 -22.79 -0.84
N ALA A 181 -15.32 -22.08 -0.81
CA ALA A 181 -15.80 -21.28 -1.95
C ALA A 181 -14.83 -20.12 -2.27
N PRO A 182 -14.72 -19.67 -3.55
CA PRO A 182 -13.90 -18.52 -3.93
C PRO A 182 -14.11 -17.29 -3.04
N GLU A 183 -15.34 -17.04 -2.62
CA GLU A 183 -15.72 -15.97 -1.69
C GLU A 183 -15.02 -16.10 -0.34
N GLU A 184 -14.95 -17.30 0.22
CA GLU A 184 -14.31 -17.59 1.50
C GLU A 184 -12.80 -17.35 1.43
N ALA A 185 -12.15 -17.73 0.32
CA ALA A 185 -10.72 -17.46 0.13
C ALA A 185 -10.42 -15.96 0.05
N VAL A 186 -11.30 -15.16 -0.56
CA VAL A 186 -11.18 -13.70 -0.56
C VAL A 186 -11.39 -13.12 0.83
N ASP A 187 -12.39 -13.60 1.57
CA ASP A 187 -12.66 -13.16 2.95
C ASP A 187 -11.48 -13.47 3.88
N VAL A 188 -10.84 -14.64 3.69
CA VAL A 188 -9.57 -14.99 4.36
C VAL A 188 -8.49 -13.97 4.08
N LEU A 189 -8.22 -13.66 2.80
CA LEU A 189 -7.16 -12.71 2.44
C LEU A 189 -7.40 -11.35 3.11
N ILE A 190 -8.63 -10.84 3.03
CA ILE A 190 -8.98 -9.55 3.64
C ILE A 190 -8.84 -9.61 5.16
N GLY A 191 -9.31 -10.68 5.80
CA GLY A 191 -9.20 -10.87 7.25
C GLY A 191 -7.76 -11.00 7.74
N GLU A 192 -6.89 -11.69 7.01
CA GLU A 192 -5.47 -11.80 7.34
C GLU A 192 -4.73 -10.46 7.17
N ILE A 193 -5.09 -9.67 6.16
CA ILE A 193 -4.55 -8.31 6.00
C ILE A 193 -5.06 -7.38 7.12
N ASP A 194 -6.33 -7.47 7.51
CA ASP A 194 -6.88 -6.73 8.67
C ASP A 194 -6.15 -7.12 9.98
N SER A 195 -5.92 -8.41 10.19
CA SER A 195 -5.15 -8.95 11.33
C SER A 195 -3.71 -8.44 11.29
N LEU A 196 -3.08 -8.40 10.11
CA LEU A 196 -1.73 -7.88 9.96
C LEU A 196 -1.64 -6.40 10.33
N CYS A 197 -2.59 -5.58 9.87
CA CYS A 197 -2.71 -4.18 10.26
C CYS A 197 -2.81 -4.01 11.79
N GLU A 198 -3.59 -4.85 12.46
CA GLU A 198 -3.71 -4.86 13.92
C GLU A 198 -2.40 -5.26 14.61
N GLN A 199 -1.72 -6.31 14.14
CA GLN A 199 -0.46 -6.80 14.72
C GLN A 199 0.67 -5.75 14.65
N VAL A 200 0.73 -4.97 13.57
CA VAL A 200 1.76 -3.93 13.39
C VAL A 200 1.36 -2.58 13.98
N GLY A 201 0.13 -2.45 14.50
CA GLY A 201 -0.36 -1.27 15.20
C GLY A 201 -0.62 -0.05 14.31
N VAL A 202 -1.08 -0.26 13.06
CA VAL A 202 -1.52 0.85 12.19
C VAL A 202 -2.99 1.23 12.47
N PRO A 203 -3.39 2.49 12.22
CA PRO A 203 -4.78 2.92 12.41
C PRO A 203 -5.76 2.15 11.52
N ARG A 204 -6.97 1.88 12.02
CA ARG A 204 -7.99 1.10 11.28
C ARG A 204 -9.22 1.92 10.92
N ARG A 205 -9.45 3.04 11.61
CA ARG A 205 -10.56 3.97 11.33
C ARG A 205 -10.03 5.33 10.95
N LEU A 206 -10.81 6.04 10.15
CA LEU A 206 -10.55 7.44 9.82
C LEU A 206 -10.60 8.33 11.06
N SER A 207 -11.46 8.01 12.03
CA SER A 207 -11.51 8.71 13.32
C SER A 207 -10.24 8.56 14.17
N ASP A 208 -9.54 7.42 14.06
CA ASP A 208 -8.25 7.19 14.76
C ASP A 208 -7.16 8.18 14.31
N VAL A 209 -7.29 8.71 13.09
CA VAL A 209 -6.34 9.66 12.49
C VAL A 209 -6.92 11.08 12.39
N GLY A 210 -7.98 11.37 13.14
CA GLY A 210 -8.55 12.70 13.28
C GLY A 210 -9.37 13.19 12.08
N VAL A 211 -9.82 12.28 11.21
CA VAL A 211 -10.73 12.62 10.11
C VAL A 211 -12.16 12.69 10.64
N SER A 212 -12.82 13.79 10.34
CA SER A 212 -14.23 14.05 10.62
C SER A 212 -15.10 13.83 9.39
N ARG A 213 -16.41 13.67 9.59
CA ARG A 213 -17.38 13.48 8.50
C ARG A 213 -17.38 14.67 7.53
N GLU A 214 -17.16 15.87 8.05
CA GLU A 214 -17.14 17.12 7.30
C GLU A 214 -15.97 17.21 6.30
N GLN A 215 -14.89 16.45 6.52
CA GLN A 215 -13.74 16.40 5.62
C GLN A 215 -13.94 15.41 4.45
N ILE A 216 -14.92 14.50 4.52
CA ILE A 216 -15.12 13.46 3.51
C ILE A 216 -15.30 14.02 2.09
N PRO A 217 -16.12 15.05 1.85
CA PRO A 217 -16.28 15.60 0.49
C PRO A 217 -14.95 16.06 -0.13
N ALA A 218 -14.10 16.75 0.65
CA ALA A 218 -12.79 17.21 0.19
C ALA A 218 -11.81 16.04 -0.06
N ILE A 219 -11.87 15.00 0.78
CA ILE A 219 -11.08 13.78 0.61
C ILE A 219 -11.49 13.05 -0.67
N VAL A 220 -12.78 12.90 -0.93
CA VAL A 220 -13.32 12.26 -2.14
C VAL A 220 -12.83 12.98 -3.40
N GLU A 221 -13.01 14.30 -3.46
CA GLU A 221 -12.57 15.13 -4.58
C GLU A 221 -11.07 14.98 -4.84
N SER A 222 -10.26 15.04 -3.77
CA SER A 222 -8.79 14.95 -3.86
C SER A 222 -8.27 13.53 -4.11
N SER A 223 -9.12 12.50 -4.04
CA SER A 223 -8.74 11.10 -4.26
C SER A 223 -8.64 10.74 -5.74
N ARG A 224 -9.07 11.60 -6.67
CA ARG A 224 -9.16 11.33 -8.12
C ARG A 224 -7.84 11.44 -8.87
N GLY A 225 -6.71 11.25 -8.18
CA GLY A 225 -5.37 11.30 -8.74
C GLY A 225 -4.99 10.08 -9.60
N SER A 226 -3.73 10.06 -10.06
CA SER A 226 -3.21 9.01 -10.94
C SER A 226 -3.31 7.60 -10.37
N SER A 227 -3.22 7.44 -9.05
CA SER A 227 -3.33 6.12 -8.41
C SER A 227 -4.76 5.57 -8.50
N MET A 228 -5.78 6.36 -8.16
CA MET A 228 -7.18 5.96 -8.30
C MET A 228 -7.54 5.57 -9.74
N SER A 229 -6.96 6.25 -10.73
CA SER A 229 -7.15 5.88 -12.15
C SER A 229 -6.65 4.47 -12.52
N GLY A 230 -5.78 3.89 -11.70
CA GLY A 230 -5.28 2.52 -11.85
C GLY A 230 -6.13 1.47 -11.15
N ASN A 231 -7.08 1.86 -10.29
CA ASN A 231 -7.93 0.91 -9.57
C ASN A 231 -8.76 0.06 -10.55
N PRO A 232 -8.83 -1.27 -10.41
CA PRO A 232 -9.52 -2.12 -11.39
C PRO A 232 -11.03 -1.86 -11.47
N ARG A 233 -11.67 -1.52 -10.33
CA ARG A 233 -13.06 -1.06 -10.32
C ARG A 233 -13.12 0.47 -10.32
N GLU A 234 -13.94 1.03 -11.21
CA GLU A 234 -14.24 2.46 -11.18
C GLU A 234 -15.28 2.74 -10.09
N LEU A 235 -15.07 3.81 -9.32
CA LEU A 235 -15.94 4.21 -8.22
C LEU A 235 -16.48 5.60 -8.46
N SER A 236 -17.81 5.76 -8.39
CA SER A 236 -18.44 7.07 -8.30
C SER A 236 -18.06 7.79 -6.99
N ASP A 237 -18.24 9.11 -6.94
CA ASP A 237 -18.06 9.89 -5.71
C ASP A 237 -19.00 9.43 -4.59
N GLY A 238 -20.24 9.03 -4.93
CA GLY A 238 -21.21 8.52 -3.96
C GLY A 238 -20.85 7.14 -3.39
N GLU A 239 -20.19 6.26 -4.16
CA GLU A 239 -19.64 5.01 -3.63
C GLU A 239 -18.44 5.27 -2.72
N LEU A 240 -17.49 6.11 -3.16
CA LEU A 240 -16.32 6.43 -2.35
C LEU A 240 -16.71 7.13 -1.04
N THR A 241 -17.68 8.04 -1.08
CA THR A 241 -18.22 8.70 0.12
C THR A 241 -18.73 7.68 1.13
N ARG A 242 -19.59 6.73 0.71
CA ARG A 242 -20.13 5.69 1.59
C ARG A 242 -19.02 4.83 2.21
N ILE A 243 -18.03 4.43 1.42
CA ILE A 243 -16.90 3.65 1.92
C ILE A 243 -16.11 4.41 2.99
N LEU A 244 -15.88 5.72 2.80
CA LEU A 244 -15.18 6.53 3.80
C LEU A 244 -16.04 6.78 5.04
N GLU A 245 -17.34 6.96 4.90
CA GLU A 245 -18.26 7.11 6.03
C GLU A 245 -18.33 5.84 6.89
N ASP A 246 -18.28 4.66 6.27
CA ASP A 246 -18.25 3.37 6.98
C ASP A 246 -16.94 3.16 7.78
N LEU A 247 -15.88 3.92 7.45
CA LEU A 247 -14.58 3.88 8.12
C LEU A 247 -14.41 4.96 9.20
N LEU A 248 -15.37 5.87 9.39
CA LEU A 248 -15.37 6.79 10.54
C LEU A 248 -15.57 6.01 11.84
#